data_AF-A0A9E4LJV6-F1
#
_entry.id   AF-A0A9E4LJV6-F1
#
_cell.length_a   1.000
_cell.length_b   1.000
_cell.length_c   1.000
_cell.angle_alpha   90.00
_cell.angle_beta   90.00
_cell.angle_gamma   90.00
#
_symmetry.space_group_name_H-M   'P 1'
#
loop_
_entity.id
_entity.type
_entity.pdbx_description
1 polymer ?
#
loop_
_entity_poly.entity_id
_entity_poly.type
_entity_poly.pdbx_seq_one_letter_code
_entity_poly.pdbx_strand_id
1 'polypeptide(L)'
;MYQIETSRAGGGWAAHCPELEVTAFGDSQEEAQTSLRRQVSDYLEDCDEMGVLEDVLIEAGFYDNGEAWMSSRVEPPEPSIRFIGSPFPKDDMTPGSGTL
;
A
#
# COMPACT_ATOMS: atom_id res chain seq x y z
N MET A 1 1.35 -2.73 -6.08
CA MET A 1 1.33 -1.40 -5.42
C MET A 1 2.53 -1.29 -4.51
N TYR A 2 3.37 -0.26 -4.70
CA TYR A 2 4.59 0.00 -3.94
C TYR A 2 4.63 1.46 -3.46
N GLN A 3 5.41 1.76 -2.42
CA GLN A 3 5.57 3.12 -1.93
C GLN A 3 6.64 3.89 -2.71
N ILE A 4 6.41 5.20 -2.88
CA ILE A 4 7.39 6.11 -3.45
C ILE A 4 7.61 7.25 -2.46
N GLU A 5 8.82 7.31 -1.93
CA GLU A 5 9.26 8.38 -1.05
C GLU A 5 9.99 9.43 -1.87
N THR A 6 9.59 10.70 -1.78
CA THR A 6 10.28 11.78 -2.49
C THR A 6 11.00 12.70 -1.53
N SER A 7 12.23 13.06 -1.86
CA SER A 7 13.07 13.93 -1.03
C SER A 7 13.89 14.89 -1.89
N ARG A 8 14.39 15.97 -1.27
CA ARG A 8 15.29 16.91 -1.94
C ARG A 8 16.70 16.34 -1.99
N ALA A 9 17.27 16.28 -3.18
CA ALA A 9 18.62 15.78 -3.42
C ALA A 9 19.42 16.85 -4.18
N GLY A 10 20.26 17.59 -3.45
CA GLY A 10 21.05 18.68 -4.02
C GLY A 10 20.18 19.76 -4.67
N GLY A 11 20.37 19.98 -5.97
CA GLY A 11 19.60 20.94 -6.78
C GLY A 11 18.27 20.40 -7.33
N GLY A 12 17.96 19.12 -7.14
CA GLY A 12 16.79 18.45 -7.72
C GLY A 12 15.96 17.68 -6.70
N TRP A 13 15.22 16.71 -7.20
CA TRP A 13 14.41 15.77 -6.43
C TRP A 13 14.91 14.34 -6.62
N ALA A 14 14.81 13.56 -5.57
CA ALA A 14 14.96 12.11 -5.61
C ALA A 14 13.61 11.45 -5.29
N ALA A 15 13.32 10.36 -5.98
CA ALA A 15 12.24 9.44 -5.67
C ALA A 15 12.85 8.08 -5.37
N HIS A 16 12.44 7.47 -4.27
CA HIS A 16 12.98 6.21 -3.76
C HIS A 16 11.87 5.21 -3.51
N CYS A 17 12.04 3.98 -3.99
CA CYS A 17 11.20 2.84 -3.65
C CYS A 17 11.99 1.96 -2.67
N PRO A 18 11.68 1.99 -1.36
CA PRO A 18 12.44 1.27 -0.35
C PRO A 18 12.28 -0.25 -0.46
N GLU A 19 11.20 -0.75 -1.08
CA GLU A 19 10.97 -2.19 -1.23
C GLU A 19 11.84 -2.82 -2.31
N LEU A 20 12.07 -2.12 -3.42
CA LEU A 20 12.89 -2.60 -4.53
C LEU A 20 14.31 -2.02 -4.52
N GLU A 21 14.63 -1.20 -3.51
CA GLU A 21 15.88 -0.42 -3.40
C GLU A 21 16.20 0.42 -4.65
N VAL A 22 15.18 0.79 -5.43
CA VAL A 22 15.33 1.60 -6.65
C VAL A 22 15.23 3.08 -6.32
N THR A 23 16.14 3.88 -6.88
CA THR A 23 16.14 5.34 -6.72
C THR A 23 16.23 6.03 -8.08
N ALA A 24 15.47 7.09 -8.26
CA ALA A 24 15.48 7.93 -9.44
C ALA A 24 15.60 9.41 -9.07
N PHE A 25 16.09 10.21 -10.00
CA PHE A 25 16.28 11.65 -9.83
C PHE A 25 15.56 12.42 -10.94
N GLY A 26 15.23 13.67 -10.67
CA GLY A 26 14.66 14.60 -11.65
C GLY A 26 14.80 16.05 -11.19
N ASP A 27 14.56 16.99 -12.09
CA ASP A 27 14.58 18.42 -11.77
C ASP A 27 13.32 18.82 -10.97
N SER A 28 12.24 18.04 -11.10
CA SER A 28 10.99 18.18 -10.34
C SER A 28 10.59 16.89 -9.63
N GLN A 29 9.69 17.02 -8.64
CA GLN A 29 9.17 15.87 -7.89
C GLN A 29 8.43 14.89 -8.81
N GLU A 30 7.65 15.42 -9.76
CA GLU A 30 6.92 14.63 -10.76
C GLU A 30 7.87 13.89 -11.71
N GLU A 31 8.94 14.55 -12.14
CA GLU A 31 9.94 13.94 -13.03
C GLU A 31 10.71 12.83 -12.32
N ALA A 32 11.10 13.04 -11.06
CA ALA A 32 11.75 12.01 -10.26
C ALA A 32 10.82 10.79 -10.08
N GLN A 33 9.53 11.00 -9.78
CA GLN A 33 8.55 9.92 -9.68
C GLN A 33 8.33 9.19 -11.00
N THR A 34 8.24 9.92 -12.12
CA THR A 34 8.05 9.33 -13.45
C THR A 34 9.26 8.48 -13.84
N SER A 35 10.47 8.99 -13.58
CA SER A 35 11.71 8.26 -13.80
C SER A 35 11.83 7.02 -12.91
N LEU A 36 11.37 7.10 -11.66
CA LEU A 36 11.33 5.95 -10.76
C LEU A 36 10.37 4.87 -11.29
N ARG A 37 9.14 5.26 -11.67
CA ARG A 37 8.15 4.32 -12.20
C ARG A 37 8.67 3.59 -13.43
N ARG A 38 9.32 4.32 -14.35
CA ARG A 38 9.92 3.72 -15.53
C ARG A 38 11.02 2.71 -15.16
N GLN A 39 11.97 3.10 -14.32
CA GLN A 39 13.05 2.18 -13.90
C GLN A 39 12.51 0.94 -13.18
N VAL A 40 11.50 1.10 -12.34
CA VAL A 40 10.82 -0.04 -11.69
C VAL A 40 10.13 -0.92 -12.73
N SER A 41 9.44 -0.34 -13.71
CA SER A 41 8.81 -1.10 -14.80
C SER A 41 9.84 -1.88 -15.60
N ASP A 42 10.92 -1.23 -16.05
CA ASP A 42 12.00 -1.86 -16.81
C ASP A 42 12.65 -3.01 -15.98
N TYR A 43 12.89 -2.79 -14.68
CA TYR A 43 13.43 -3.80 -13.78
C TYR A 43 12.51 -5.03 -13.61
N LEU A 44 11.20 -4.82 -13.42
CA LEU A 44 10.25 -5.91 -13.26
C LEU A 44 10.03 -6.68 -14.56
N GLU A 45 10.06 -6.00 -15.71
CA GLU A 45 10.01 -6.62 -17.04
C GLU A 45 11.24 -7.52 -17.25
N ASP A 46 12.45 -7.03 -16.96
CA ASP A 46 13.67 -7.83 -17.04
C ASP A 46 13.60 -9.08 -16.13
N CYS A 47 13.05 -8.93 -14.92
CA CYS A 47 12.86 -10.06 -14.00
C CYS A 47 11.83 -11.09 -14.50
N ASP A 48 10.78 -10.63 -15.19
CA ASP A 48 9.77 -11.49 -15.81
C ASP A 48 10.38 -12.31 -16.96
N GLU A 49 11.16 -11.65 -17.83
CA GLU A 49 11.86 -12.32 -18.93
C GLU A 49 12.85 -13.38 -18.44
N MET A 50 13.48 -13.15 -17.28
CA MET A 50 14.37 -14.10 -16.62
C MET A 50 13.63 -15.20 -15.83
N GLY A 51 12.31 -15.06 -15.64
CA GLY A 51 11.49 -16.00 -14.87
C GLY A 51 11.76 -15.98 -13.36
N VAL A 52 12.28 -14.85 -12.84
CA VAL A 52 12.61 -14.67 -11.42
C VAL A 52 11.76 -13.59 -10.74
N LEU A 53 10.80 -13.00 -11.45
CA LEU A 53 9.95 -11.92 -10.96
C LEU A 53 9.25 -12.26 -9.65
N GLU A 54 8.66 -13.46 -9.55
CA GLU A 54 7.92 -13.87 -8.35
C GLU A 54 8.85 -13.96 -7.13
N ASP A 55 10.01 -14.61 -7.27
CA ASP A 55 11.01 -14.73 -6.20
C ASP A 55 11.50 -13.35 -5.75
N VAL A 56 11.83 -12.47 -6.70
CA VAL A 56 12.27 -11.09 -6.41
C VAL A 56 11.20 -10.31 -5.64
N LEU A 57 9.95 -10.41 -6.05
CA LEU A 57 8.84 -9.72 -5.38
C LEU A 57 8.60 -10.29 -3.97
N ILE A 58 8.66 -11.61 -3.79
CA ILE A 58 8.54 -12.25 -2.47
C ILE A 58 9.68 -11.82 -1.54
N GLU A 59 10.93 -11.81 -2.03
CA GLU A 59 12.10 -11.37 -1.27
C GLU A 59 12.03 -9.88 -0.89
N ALA A 60 11.52 -9.05 -1.78
CA ALA A 60 11.23 -7.64 -1.53
C ALA A 60 10.04 -7.41 -0.57
N GLY A 61 9.36 -8.47 -0.13
CA GLY A 61 8.25 -8.40 0.82
C GLY A 61 6.91 -8.05 0.18
N PHE A 62 6.75 -8.29 -1.12
CA PHE A 62 5.45 -8.25 -1.78
C PHE A 62 4.70 -9.57 -1.61
N TYR A 63 3.38 -9.48 -1.67
CA TYR A 63 2.50 -10.63 -1.71
C TYR A 63 1.47 -10.44 -2.82
N ASP A 64 1.11 -11.53 -3.51
CA ASP A 64 -0.01 -11.52 -4.43
C ASP A 64 -1.33 -11.60 -3.64
N ASN A 65 -2.26 -10.69 -3.94
CA ASN A 65 -3.61 -10.71 -3.35
C ASN A 65 -4.66 -11.34 -4.26
N GLY A 66 -4.25 -11.92 -5.40
CA GLY A 66 -5.12 -12.48 -6.44
C GLY A 66 -5.54 -11.48 -7.54
N GLU A 67 -5.28 -10.19 -7.36
CA GLU A 67 -5.53 -9.13 -8.36
C GLU A 67 -4.23 -8.40 -8.74
N ALA A 68 -3.34 -8.18 -7.79
CA ALA A 68 -2.06 -7.51 -7.97
C ALA A 68 -1.07 -7.85 -6.85
N TRP A 69 0.21 -7.66 -7.15
CA TRP A 69 1.28 -7.67 -6.16
C TRP A 69 1.20 -6.45 -5.25
N MET A 70 1.13 -6.67 -3.94
CA MET A 70 1.00 -5.64 -2.91
C MET A 70 2.24 -5.65 -2.02
N SER A 71 2.85 -4.48 -1.80
CA SER A 71 3.92 -4.34 -0.81
C SER A 71 3.34 -4.53 0.59
N SER A 72 3.97 -5.36 1.42
CA SER A 72 3.61 -5.54 2.84
C SER A 72 3.76 -4.26 3.67
N ARG A 73 4.46 -3.25 3.15
CA ARG A 73 4.61 -1.93 3.76
C ARG A 73 3.44 -0.99 3.47
N VAL A 74 2.67 -1.28 2.41
CA VAL A 74 1.43 -0.59 2.12
C VAL A 74 0.34 -1.26 2.96
N GLU A 75 -0.12 -0.60 4.03
CA GLU A 75 -1.33 -1.05 4.73
C GLU A 75 -2.45 -1.17 3.68
N PRO A 76 -3.06 -2.37 3.50
CA PRO A 76 -4.20 -2.50 2.61
C PRO A 76 -5.22 -1.45 3.05
N PRO A 77 -5.81 -0.67 2.12
CA PRO A 77 -6.82 0.30 2.50
C PRO A 77 -7.87 -0.44 3.31
N GLU A 78 -8.06 -0.04 4.57
CA GLU A 78 -9.02 -0.71 5.44
C GLU A 78 -10.33 -0.84 4.65
N PRO A 79 -10.93 -2.04 4.56
CA PRO A 79 -12.24 -2.15 3.95
C PRO A 79 -13.15 -1.25 4.75
N SER A 80 -13.54 -0.10 4.17
CA SER A 80 -14.50 0.83 4.75
C SER A 80 -15.85 0.13 4.79
N ILE A 81 -16.04 -0.75 5.77
CA ILE A 81 -17.31 -1.35 6.07
C ILE A 81 -18.09 -0.27 6.82
N ARG A 82 -18.84 0.53 6.05
CA ARG A 82 -19.86 1.40 6.63
C ARG A 82 -20.95 0.48 7.16
N PHE A 83 -20.86 0.10 8.44
CA PHE A 83 -21.98 -0.47 9.19
C PHE A 83 -23.07 0.62 9.32
N ILE A 84 -23.86 0.80 8.28
CA ILE A 84 -25.14 1.50 8.33
C ILE A 84 -26.19 0.54 8.88
N GLY A 85 -26.32 0.49 10.21
CA GLY A 85 -27.48 -0.07 10.88
C GLY A 85 -27.17 -0.90 12.11
N SER A 86 -27.42 -0.35 13.28
CA SER A 86 -27.93 -1.14 14.40
C SER A 86 -29.31 -0.63 14.79
N PRO A 87 -30.39 -1.39 14.52
CA PRO A 87 -31.64 -1.23 15.20
C PRO A 87 -31.63 -2.17 16.41
N PHE A 88 -31.29 -1.66 17.59
CA PHE A 88 -31.63 -2.38 18.82
C PHE A 88 -32.39 -1.42 19.74
N PRO A 89 -33.73 -1.49 19.75
CA PRO A 89 -34.49 -0.89 20.84
C PRO A 89 -34.09 -1.60 22.14
N LYS A 90 -33.73 -0.81 23.16
CA LYS A 90 -33.50 -1.33 24.51
C LYS A 90 -34.88 -1.53 25.14
N ASP A 91 -35.34 -2.78 25.20
CA ASP A 91 -36.42 -3.20 26.08
C ASP A 91 -36.04 -2.86 27.53
N ASP A 92 -36.65 -1.80 28.06
CA ASP A 92 -36.61 -1.42 29.47
C ASP A 92 -37.58 -2.33 30.25
N MET A 93 -37.11 -3.53 30.59
CA MET A 93 -37.82 -4.40 31.54
C MET A 93 -37.38 -4.02 32.96
N THR A 94 -38.10 -3.09 33.60
CA THR A 94 -37.97 -2.84 35.04
C THR A 94 -38.62 -3.97 35.83
N PRO A 95 -37.90 -4.67 36.73
CA PRO A 95 -38.50 -5.64 37.63
C PRO A 95 -39.26 -4.92 38.77
N GLY A 96 -40.48 -5.38 39.02
CA GLY A 96 -41.40 -4.82 40.00
C GLY A 96 -40.83 -4.78 41.42
N SER A 97 -40.91 -3.61 42.04
CA SER A 97 -40.72 -3.46 43.48
C SER A 97 -42.06 -3.66 44.17
N GLY A 98 -42.28 -4.84 44.73
CA GLY A 98 -43.33 -5.06 45.72
C GLY A 98 -42.94 -4.43 47.05
N THR A 99 -43.89 -3.77 47.71
CA THR A 99 -43.86 -3.54 49.16
C THR A 99 -45.31 -3.47 49.66
N LEU A 100 -45.59 -4.45 50.53
CA LEU A 100 -46.65 -4.63 51.54
C LEU A 100 -47.88 -3.72 51.52
#